data_AF-A0A2D7XCI9-F1
#
_entry.id   AF-A0A2D7XCI9-F1
#
_cell.length_a   1.000
_cell.length_b   1.000
_cell.length_c   1.000
_cell.angle_alpha   90.00
_cell.angle_beta   90.00
_cell.angle_gamma   90.00
#
_symmetry.space_group_name_H-M   'P 1'
#
loop_
_entity.id
_entity.type
_entity.pdbx_description
1 polymer ?
#
loop_
_entity_poly.entity_id
_entity_poly.type
_entity_poly.pdbx_seq_one_letter_code
_entity_poly.pdbx_strand_id
1 'polypeptide(L)'
;MEGNYQNRIVELKNLDLTQYENIFKIYNTGEKNFFYYNINKKITIPDDIDEKLFYHVILPEGTPLTTLSYNAYGTINLWWLILISNKITNPVKGLSPGKKLRLLKPEFVEQILDSIETQLQ
;
A
#
# COMPACT_ATOMS: atom_id res chain seq x y z
N MET A 1 -14.16 5.03 21.29
CA MET A 1 -13.02 4.09 21.37
C MET A 1 -11.93 4.62 20.48
N GLU A 2 -10.74 4.82 21.02
CA GLU A 2 -9.57 5.22 20.23
C GLU A 2 -9.04 3.98 19.49
N GLY A 3 -8.82 4.09 18.18
CA GLY A 3 -8.28 3.01 17.38
C GLY A 3 -6.76 3.01 17.41
N ASN A 4 -6.14 1.84 17.29
CA ASN A 4 -4.68 1.67 17.31
C ASN A 4 -4.21 0.85 16.09
N TYR A 5 -2.94 0.93 15.72
CA TYR A 5 -2.38 0.15 14.61
C TYR A 5 -2.07 -1.29 15.04
N GLN A 6 -2.18 -2.24 14.12
CA GLN A 6 -1.98 -3.68 14.34
C GLN A 6 -0.76 -4.00 15.22
N ASN A 7 0.42 -3.48 14.84
CA ASN A 7 1.68 -3.77 15.52
C ASN A 7 1.84 -3.10 16.90
N ARG A 8 0.86 -2.30 17.31
CA ARG A 8 0.79 -1.64 18.62
C ARG A 8 -0.28 -2.27 19.53
N ILE A 9 -0.94 -3.34 19.09
CA ILE A 9 -1.96 -4.08 19.86
C ILE A 9 -1.34 -5.40 20.33
N VAL A 10 -1.20 -5.55 21.66
CA VAL A 10 -0.47 -6.67 22.29
C VAL A 10 -1.13 -8.03 22.00
N GLU A 11 -2.44 -8.04 21.85
CA GLU A 11 -3.24 -9.24 21.59
C GLU A 11 -3.13 -9.77 20.15
N LEU A 12 -2.55 -8.97 19.24
CA LEU A 12 -2.46 -9.28 17.82
C LEU A 12 -1.02 -9.58 17.40
N LYS A 13 -0.88 -10.43 16.39
CA LYS A 13 0.41 -10.73 15.79
C LYS A 13 0.91 -9.52 14.99
N ASN A 14 2.17 -9.17 15.17
CA ASN A 14 2.84 -8.18 14.33
C ASN A 14 2.87 -8.62 12.87
N LEU A 15 2.50 -7.70 11.99
CA LEU A 15 2.57 -7.81 10.55
C LEU A 15 3.82 -7.10 10.02
N ASP A 16 4.37 -7.62 8.93
CA ASP A 16 5.44 -6.96 8.18
C ASP A 16 4.99 -5.57 7.71
N LEU A 17 5.86 -4.56 7.79
CA LEU A 17 5.52 -3.16 7.48
C LEU A 17 4.91 -2.99 6.08
N THR A 18 5.23 -3.87 5.13
CA THR A 18 4.73 -3.82 3.76
C THR A 18 3.28 -4.30 3.60
N GLN A 19 2.71 -4.90 4.65
CA GLN A 19 1.32 -5.36 4.67
C GLN A 19 0.36 -4.17 4.62
N TYR A 20 -0.59 -4.23 3.68
CA TYR A 20 -1.57 -3.16 3.47
C TYR A 20 -2.40 -2.86 4.73
N GLU A 21 -2.65 -3.88 5.53
CA GLU A 21 -3.40 -3.78 6.78
C GLU A 21 -2.76 -2.83 7.80
N ASN A 22 -1.43 -2.65 7.77
CA ASN A 22 -0.72 -1.84 8.74
C ASN A 22 -1.06 -0.35 8.68
N ILE A 23 -1.58 0.14 7.56
CA ILE A 23 -1.90 1.57 7.42
C ILE A 23 -3.27 1.92 8.01
N PHE A 24 -4.09 0.92 8.38
CA PHE A 24 -5.42 1.15 8.94
C PHE A 24 -5.42 0.99 10.46
N LYS A 25 -6.10 1.93 11.14
CA LYS A 25 -6.41 1.77 12.57
C LYS A 25 -7.40 0.63 12.77
N ILE A 26 -7.19 -0.11 13.84
CA ILE A 26 -8.03 -1.20 14.33
C ILE A 26 -8.79 -0.71 15.55
N TYR A 27 -10.05 -1.13 15.63
CA TYR A 27 -10.94 -0.87 16.76
C TYR A 27 -11.38 -2.21 17.35
N ASN A 28 -11.54 -2.24 18.67
CA ASN A 28 -12.06 -3.39 19.41
C ASN A 28 -13.50 -3.09 19.83
N THR A 29 -14.42 -4.03 19.63
CA THR A 29 -15.83 -3.88 20.04
C THR A 29 -16.04 -3.95 21.56
N GLY A 30 -15.02 -4.33 22.34
CA GLY A 30 -15.09 -4.56 23.78
C GLY A 30 -15.78 -5.88 24.15
N GLU A 31 -16.77 -6.29 23.37
CA GLU A 31 -17.41 -7.60 23.48
C GLU A 31 -16.61 -8.68 22.72
N LYS A 32 -16.21 -9.74 23.42
CA LYS A 32 -15.55 -10.94 22.85
C LYS A 32 -14.25 -10.69 22.09
N ASN A 33 -13.58 -9.56 22.28
CA ASN A 33 -12.33 -9.18 21.61
C ASN A 33 -12.42 -9.25 20.07
N PHE A 34 -13.53 -8.79 19.48
CA PHE A 34 -13.59 -8.65 18.03
C PHE A 34 -12.86 -7.38 17.58
N PHE A 35 -11.92 -7.56 16.64
CA PHE A 35 -11.13 -6.49 16.04
C PHE A 35 -11.56 -6.25 14.60
N TYR A 36 -11.63 -4.98 14.20
CA TYR A 36 -11.96 -4.60 12.83
C TYR A 36 -11.12 -3.40 12.35
N TYR A 37 -10.72 -3.44 11.09
CA TYR A 37 -10.00 -2.35 10.43
C TYR A 37 -10.95 -1.23 10.01
N ASN A 38 -10.54 0.02 10.20
CA ASN A 38 -11.25 1.18 9.69
C ASN A 38 -10.85 1.45 8.23
N ILE A 39 -11.62 0.89 7.29
CA ILE A 39 -11.42 1.02 5.85
C ILE A 39 -12.21 2.16 5.21
N ASN A 40 -12.81 3.06 6.01
CA ASN A 40 -13.61 4.17 5.48
C ASN A 40 -12.74 5.31 4.91
N LYS A 41 -11.44 5.31 5.21
CA LYS A 41 -10.49 6.30 4.70
C LYS A 41 -9.86 5.83 3.39
N LYS A 42 -9.78 6.73 2.41
CA LYS A 42 -9.16 6.49 1.12
C LYS A 42 -7.70 6.92 1.15
N ILE A 43 -6.82 6.08 0.63
CA ILE A 43 -5.41 6.43 0.42
C ILE A 43 -5.27 7.13 -0.92
N THR A 44 -4.62 8.27 -0.93
CA THR A 44 -4.30 9.03 -2.14
C THR A 44 -2.86 9.50 -2.09
N ILE A 45 -2.16 9.34 -3.21
CA ILE A 45 -0.86 9.99 -3.39
C ILE A 45 -1.12 11.38 -3.99
N PRO A 46 -0.56 12.46 -3.43
CA PRO A 46 -0.67 13.80 -4.01
C PRO A 46 -0.17 13.82 -5.47
N ASP A 47 -0.80 14.67 -6.28
CA ASP A 47 -0.46 14.78 -7.71
C ASP A 47 0.87 15.51 -7.95
N ASP A 48 1.35 16.26 -6.95
CA ASP A 48 2.53 17.12 -6.96
C ASP A 48 3.77 16.49 -6.31
N ILE A 49 3.81 15.16 -6.15
CA ILE A 49 5.01 14.48 -5.67
C ILE A 49 6.19 14.67 -6.63
N ASP A 50 7.38 14.92 -6.07
CA ASP A 50 8.65 14.99 -6.80
C ASP A 50 8.91 13.70 -7.61
N GLU A 51 9.00 13.83 -8.93
CA GLU A 51 9.29 12.73 -9.87
C GLU A 51 10.62 12.01 -9.56
N LYS A 52 11.54 12.64 -8.81
CA LYS A 52 12.79 12.00 -8.37
C LYS A 52 12.56 10.82 -7.44
N LEU A 53 11.42 10.75 -6.76
CA LEU A 53 11.06 9.61 -5.89
C LEU A 53 10.71 8.36 -6.71
N PHE A 54 10.45 8.53 -8.00
CA PHE A 54 9.99 7.45 -8.86
C PHE A 54 11.02 7.06 -9.92
N TYR A 55 10.85 5.84 -10.43
CA TYR A 55 11.44 5.39 -11.68
C TYR A 55 10.35 4.79 -12.55
N HIS A 56 10.68 4.51 -13.81
CA HIS A 56 9.70 4.05 -14.79
C HIS A 56 10.07 2.68 -15.33
N VAL A 57 9.05 1.85 -15.51
CA VAL A 57 9.17 0.52 -16.13
C VAL A 57 8.15 0.38 -17.24
N ILE A 58 8.51 -0.34 -18.30
CA ILE A 58 7.56 -0.75 -19.33
C ILE A 58 6.97 -2.07 -18.85
N LEU A 59 5.65 -2.13 -18.69
CA LEU A 59 4.97 -3.35 -18.26
C LEU A 59 5.08 -4.42 -19.36
N PRO A 60 5.76 -5.55 -19.10
CA PRO A 60 5.77 -6.66 -20.05
C PRO A 60 4.38 -7.30 -20.11
N GLU A 61 4.04 -7.82 -21.30
CA GLU A 61 2.78 -8.52 -21.52
C GLU A 61 2.57 -9.66 -20.50
N GLY A 62 1.35 -9.77 -19.98
CA GLY A 62 0.97 -10.83 -19.05
C GLY A 62 1.59 -10.76 -17.65
N THR A 63 2.34 -9.70 -17.30
CA THR A 63 2.99 -9.59 -15.98
C THR A 63 1.99 -9.19 -14.89
N PRO A 64 1.78 -10.02 -13.84
CA PRO A 64 0.95 -9.65 -12.69
C PRO A 64 1.59 -8.51 -11.88
N LEU A 65 0.75 -7.66 -11.27
CA LEU A 65 1.23 -6.58 -10.40
C LEU A 65 1.97 -7.08 -9.15
N THR A 66 1.63 -8.26 -8.66
CA THR A 66 2.33 -8.91 -7.54
C THR A 66 3.75 -9.31 -7.94
N THR A 67 3.95 -9.85 -9.14
CA THR A 67 5.27 -10.12 -9.71
C THR A 67 6.07 -8.82 -9.87
N LEU A 68 5.42 -7.77 -10.38
CA LEU A 68 6.05 -6.47 -10.51
C LEU A 68 6.49 -5.89 -9.16
N SER A 69 5.63 -6.00 -8.14
CA SER A 69 5.94 -5.61 -6.77
C SER A 69 7.13 -6.39 -6.21
N TYR A 70 7.17 -7.71 -6.41
CA TYR A 70 8.28 -8.53 -5.94
C TYR A 70 9.60 -8.11 -6.58
N ASN A 71 9.60 -7.88 -7.90
CA ASN A 71 10.81 -7.45 -8.62
C ASN A 71 11.28 -6.06 -8.20
N ALA A 72 10.35 -5.16 -7.85
CA ALA A 72 10.67 -3.79 -7.43
C ALA A 72 11.10 -3.71 -5.97
N TYR A 73 10.40 -4.42 -5.07
CA TYR A 73 10.46 -4.18 -3.63
C TYR A 73 10.85 -5.42 -2.81
N GLY A 74 11.07 -6.57 -3.45
CA GLY A 74 11.35 -7.84 -2.75
C GLY A 74 10.12 -8.46 -2.07
N THR A 75 8.92 -7.90 -2.26
CA THR A 75 7.67 -8.38 -1.67
C THR A 75 6.51 -8.23 -2.64
N ILE A 76 5.56 -9.17 -2.59
CA ILE A 76 4.30 -9.06 -3.34
C ILE A 76 3.33 -8.07 -2.70
N ASN A 77 3.53 -7.72 -1.43
CA ASN A 77 2.55 -7.00 -0.60
C ASN A 77 2.33 -5.56 -1.06
N LEU A 78 3.33 -4.94 -1.70
CA LEU A 78 3.30 -3.54 -2.16
C LEU A 78 2.68 -3.36 -3.54
N TRP A 79 2.02 -4.37 -4.09
CA TRP A 79 1.34 -4.26 -5.39
C TRP A 79 0.28 -3.15 -5.42
N TRP A 80 -0.37 -2.88 -4.28
CA TRP A 80 -1.33 -1.78 -4.13
C TRP A 80 -0.67 -0.40 -4.23
N LEU A 81 0.61 -0.27 -3.82
CA LEU A 81 1.37 0.98 -3.94
C LEU A 81 1.58 1.35 -5.42
N ILE A 82 1.78 0.34 -6.27
CA ILE A 82 1.87 0.51 -7.73
C ILE A 82 0.54 1.01 -8.29
N LEU A 83 -0.60 0.49 -7.80
CA LEU A 83 -1.92 0.95 -8.24
C LEU A 83 -2.13 2.44 -7.96
N ILE A 84 -1.93 2.84 -6.70
CA ILE A 84 -2.17 4.24 -6.28
C ILE A 84 -1.20 5.20 -6.97
N SER A 85 0.08 4.80 -7.14
CA SER A 85 1.10 5.62 -7.81
C SER A 85 0.79 5.88 -9.29
N ASN A 86 0.00 4.99 -9.92
CA ASN A 86 -0.38 5.05 -11.33
C ASN A 86 -1.87 5.37 -11.54
N LYS A 87 -2.61 5.71 -10.47
CA LYS A 87 -4.06 5.97 -10.50
C LYS A 87 -4.87 4.84 -11.15
N ILE A 88 -4.45 3.59 -10.96
CA ILE A 88 -5.14 2.41 -11.48
C ILE A 88 -6.28 2.03 -10.52
N THR A 89 -7.52 2.11 -10.98
CA THR A 89 -8.72 1.85 -10.15
C THR A 89 -9.28 0.43 -10.29
N ASN A 90 -9.00 -0.24 -11.42
CA ASN A 90 -9.44 -1.59 -11.67
C ASN A 90 -8.23 -2.48 -12.03
N PRO A 91 -7.71 -3.26 -11.07
CA PRO A 91 -6.56 -4.14 -11.31
C PRO A 91 -6.90 -5.41 -12.09
N VAL A 92 -8.19 -5.72 -12.26
CA VAL A 92 -8.67 -6.93 -12.95
C VAL A 92 -8.80 -6.69 -14.46
N LYS A 93 -9.14 -5.47 -14.86
CA LYS A 93 -8.99 -5.05 -16.26
C LYS A 93 -7.50 -5.00 -16.55
N GLY A 94 -7.01 -6.02 -17.26
CA GLY A 94 -5.60 -6.17 -17.59
C GLY A 94 -4.98 -4.85 -18.03
N LEU A 95 -3.84 -4.52 -17.45
CA LEU A 95 -3.07 -3.35 -17.87
C LEU A 95 -2.59 -3.59 -19.30
N SER A 96 -2.81 -2.63 -20.18
CA SER A 96 -2.37 -2.72 -21.56
C SER A 96 -0.84 -2.96 -21.61
N PRO A 97 -0.36 -4.01 -22.31
CA PRO A 97 1.06 -4.23 -22.51
C PRO A 97 1.75 -2.98 -23.09
N GLY A 98 3.01 -2.76 -22.74
CA GLY A 98 3.76 -1.59 -23.20
C GLY A 98 3.42 -0.29 -22.45
N LYS A 99 2.46 -0.31 -21.51
CA LYS A 99 2.19 0.84 -20.65
C LYS A 99 3.41 1.14 -19.77
N LYS A 100 3.83 2.41 -19.79
CA LYS A 100 4.85 2.93 -18.88
C LYS A 100 4.22 3.12 -17.50
N LEU A 101 4.71 2.38 -16.51
CA LEU A 101 4.30 2.51 -15.12
C LEU A 101 5.36 3.27 -14.33
N ARG A 102 4.89 4.10 -13.41
CA ARG A 102 5.69 4.84 -12.44
C ARG A 102 5.74 4.05 -11.14
N LEU A 103 6.92 3.63 -10.71
CA LEU A 103 7.15 2.88 -9.48
C LEU A 103 7.96 3.74 -8.52
N LEU A 104 7.63 3.67 -7.23
CA LEU A 104 8.39 4.35 -6.19
C LEU A 104 9.75 3.68 -6.09
N LYS A 105 10.83 4.43 -5.91
CA LYS A 105 12.14 3.81 -5.67
C LYS A 105 12.16 3.13 -4.29
N PRO A 106 12.76 1.93 -4.15
CA PRO A 106 12.69 1.15 -2.92
C PRO A 106 13.15 1.92 -1.68
N GLU A 107 14.16 2.77 -1.81
CA GLU A 107 14.72 3.59 -0.72
C GLU A 107 13.73 4.61 -0.13
N PHE A 108 12.63 4.94 -0.81
CA PHE A 108 11.61 5.87 -0.33
C PHE A 108 10.34 5.19 0.16
N VAL A 109 10.23 3.86 0.08
CA VAL A 109 9.01 3.12 0.44
C VAL A 109 8.60 3.37 1.89
N GLU A 110 9.52 3.21 2.83
CA GLU A 110 9.24 3.38 4.27
C GLU A 110 8.71 4.79 4.57
N GLN A 111 9.41 5.82 4.09
CA GLN A 111 9.00 7.21 4.24
C GLN A 111 7.60 7.50 3.67
N ILE A 112 7.25 6.91 2.52
CA ILE A 112 5.93 7.08 1.91
C ILE A 112 4.84 6.35 2.71
N LEU A 113 5.12 5.15 3.22
CA LEU A 113 4.18 4.42 4.08
C LEU A 113 3.86 5.20 5.36
N ASP A 114 4.87 5.79 6.01
CA ASP A 114 4.69 6.65 7.19
C ASP A 114 3.86 7.91 6.88
N SER A 115 4.10 8.52 5.71
CA SER A 115 3.33 9.67 5.24
C SER A 115 1.86 9.30 4.99
N ILE A 116 1.61 8.12 4.43
CA ILE A 116 0.25 7.58 4.23
C ILE A 116 -0.42 7.32 5.58
N GLU A 117 0.28 6.70 6.54
CA GLU A 117 -0.24 6.46 7.90
C GLU A 117 -0.71 7.76 8.55
N THR A 118 0.08 8.83 8.41
CA THR A 118 -0.22 10.17 8.95
C THR A 118 -1.49 10.78 8.34
N GLN A 119 -1.71 10.61 7.03
CA GLN A 119 -2.94 11.09 6.36
C GLN A 119 -4.20 10.38 6.86
N LEU A 120 -4.06 9.16 7.39
CA LEU A 120 -5.15 8.34 7.88
C LEU A 120 -5.42 8.54 9.37
N GLN A 121 -4.72 9.46 10.05
CA GLN A 121 -5.03 9.83 11.43
C GLN A 121 -6.33 10.65 11.53
#